data_AF-A0A924K4S3-F1
#
_entry.id   AF-A0A924K4S3-F1
#
_cell.length_a   1.000
_cell.length_b   1.000
_cell.length_c   1.000
_cell.angle_alpha   90.00
_cell.angle_beta   90.00
_cell.angle_gamma   90.00
#
_symmetry.space_group_name_H-M   'P 1'
#
loop_
_entity.id
_entity.type
_entity.pdbx_description
1 polymer ?
#
loop_
_entity_poly.entity_id
_entity_poly.type
_entity_poly.pdbx_seq_one_letter_code
_entity_poly.pdbx_strand_id
1 'polypeptide(L)' 'MKASEHPWRDTLLPLGDVLSRLRISKSNWYAGMSRGEYPRPLRIGTRTVRWRQSDIDGYLGGKNGDLGKP' A
#
# COMPACT_ATOMS: atom_id res chain seq x y z
N MET A 1 15.92 -17.11 2.04
CA MET A 1 16.28 -15.95 2.88
C MET A 1 15.09 -14.97 2.90
N LYS A 2 14.20 -15.07 3.89
CA LYS A 2 13.13 -14.07 4.12
C LYS A 2 13.62 -13.22 5.29
N ALA A 3 14.01 -11.98 5.00
CA ALA A 3 14.47 -11.06 6.03
C ALA A 3 13.29 -10.78 6.98
N SER A 4 13.30 -11.46 8.13
CA SER A 4 12.88 -10.89 9.41
C SER A 4 11.58 -10.07 9.38
N GLU A 5 10.43 -10.76 9.36
CA GLU A 5 9.10 -10.19 9.64
C GLU A 5 9.06 -9.65 11.08
N HIS A 6 9.52 -8.42 11.27
CA HIS A 6 9.28 -7.66 12.48
C HIS A 6 8.09 -6.73 12.20
N PRO A 7 6.94 -6.90 12.87
CA PRO A 7 5.73 -6.10 12.59
C PRO A 7 5.91 -4.59 12.87
N TRP A 8 7.01 -4.21 13.52
CA TRP A 8 7.39 -2.83 13.85
C TRP A 8 8.25 -2.14 12.78
N ARG A 9 8.76 -2.86 11.78
CA ARG A 9 9.60 -2.31 10.70
C ARG A 9 8.91 -2.40 9.35
N ASP A 10 7.68 -1.91 9.26
CA ASP A 10 7.01 -1.87 7.97
C ASP A 10 7.54 -0.70 7.13
N THR A 11 8.02 -1.02 5.92
CA THR A 11 8.57 -0.04 5.00
C THR A 11 7.45 0.82 4.40
N LEU A 12 7.57 2.13 4.55
CA LEU A 12 6.60 3.09 4.01
C LEU A 12 6.94 3.47 2.57
N LEU A 13 6.13 3.00 1.62
CA LEU A 13 6.31 3.21 0.20
C LEU A 13 5.70 4.54 -0.27
N PRO A 14 6.44 5.35 -1.05
CA PRO A 14 5.87 6.46 -1.80
C PRO A 14 5.01 5.96 -2.96
N LEU A 15 4.13 6.83 -3.47
CA LEU A 15 3.24 6.49 -4.60
C LEU A 15 4.02 5.94 -5.81
N GLY A 16 5.19 6.51 -6.12
CA GLY A 16 6.02 6.06 -7.25
C GLY A 16 6.39 4.58 -7.15
N ASP A 17 6.77 4.11 -5.96
CA ASP A 17 7.13 2.71 -5.72
C ASP A 17 5.91 1.80 -5.82
N VAL A 18 4.77 2.25 -5.27
CA VAL A 18 3.50 1.53 -5.36
C VAL A 18 3.08 1.31 -6.82
N LEU A 19 3.12 2.38 -7.62
CA LEU A 19 2.80 2.31 -9.06
C LEU A 19 3.78 1.41 -9.82
N SER A 20 5.06 1.46 -9.48
CA SER A 20 6.10 0.65 -10.10
C SER A 20 5.93 -0.84 -9.80
N ARG A 21 5.54 -1.18 -8.56
CA ARG A 21 5.25 -2.56 -8.14
C ARG A 21 4.00 -3.12 -8.81
N LEU A 22 2.92 -2.32 -8.86
CA LEU A 22 1.65 -2.73 -9.45
C LEU A 22 1.63 -2.63 -10.98
N ARG A 23 2.63 -1.99 -11.59
CA ARG A 23 2.73 -1.74 -13.03
C ARG A 23 1.49 -1.01 -13.59
N ILE A 24 0.92 -0.10 -12.82
CA ILE A 24 -0.26 0.68 -13.20
C ILE A 24 0.04 2.17 -13.23
N SER A 25 -0.81 2.92 -13.93
CA SER A 25 -0.76 4.37 -13.96
C SER A 25 -1.32 5.00 -12.68
N LYS A 26 -0.88 6.23 -12.41
CA LYS A 26 -1.38 7.06 -11.31
C LYS A 26 -2.90 7.26 -11.38
N SER A 27 -3.45 7.44 -12.58
CA SER A 27 -4.90 7.60 -12.77
C SER A 27 -5.67 6.33 -12.43
N ASN A 28 -5.17 5.16 -12.81
CA ASN A 28 -5.78 3.88 -12.43
C ASN A 28 -5.75 3.73 -10.89
N TRP A 29 -4.62 4.04 -10.26
CA TRP A 29 -4.49 4.02 -8.79
C TRP A 29 -5.51 4.92 -8.08
N TYR A 30 -5.70 6.17 -8.52
CA TYR A 30 -6.73 7.02 -7.91
C TYR A 30 -8.16 6.54 -8.20
N ALA A 31 -8.41 6.01 -9.40
CA ALA A 31 -9.73 5.46 -9.73
C ALA A 31 -10.08 4.26 -8.85
N GLY A 32 -9.15 3.34 -8.61
CA GLY A 32 -9.37 2.21 -7.70
C GLY A 32 -9.43 2.61 -6.23
N MET A 33 -8.71 3.68 -5.82
CA MET A 33 -8.92 4.25 -4.47
C MET A 33 -10.31 4.84 -4.31
N SER A 34 -10.84 5.52 -5.33
CA SER A 34 -12.23 6.04 -5.34
C SER A 34 -13.25 4.90 -5.24
N ARG A 35 -12.97 3.76 -5.89
CA ARG A 35 -13.80 2.54 -5.81
C ARG A 35 -13.61 1.74 -4.51
N GLY A 36 -12.63 2.08 -3.68
CA GLY A 36 -12.30 1.33 -2.45
C GLY A 36 -11.58 0.00 -2.70
N GLU A 37 -10.97 -0.19 -3.88
CA GLU A 37 -10.24 -1.40 -4.26
C GLU A 37 -8.81 -1.42 -3.74
N TYR A 38 -8.19 -0.24 -3.56
CA TYR A 38 -6.80 -0.10 -3.16
C TYR A 38 -6.64 0.36 -1.71
N PRO A 39 -5.52 0.00 -1.05
CA PRO A 39 -5.26 0.41 0.32
C PRO A 39 -5.15 1.93 0.47
N ARG A 40 -5.66 2.43 1.59
CA ARG A 40 -5.64 3.86 1.89
C ARG A 40 -4.23 4.32 2.27
N PRO A 41 -3.83 5.54 1.87
CA PRO A 41 -2.56 6.10 2.28
C PRO A 41 -2.53 6.41 3.79
N LEU A 42 -1.37 6.19 4.39
CA LEU A 42 -1.00 6.73 5.69
C LEU A 42 -0.44 8.14 5.52
N ARG A 43 -0.94 9.07 6.33
CA ARG A 43 -0.47 10.46 6.33
C ARG A 43 0.68 10.61 7.33
N ILE A 44 1.90 10.81 6.81
CA ILE A 44 3.14 10.89 7.61
C ILE A 44 3.51 12.34 7.92
N GLY A 45 3.04 13.28 7.11
CA GLY A 45 3.20 14.70 7.35
C GLY A 45 2.17 15.53 6.59
N THR A 46 2.25 16.86 6.71
CA THR A 46 1.28 17.81 6.17
C THR A 46 0.97 17.62 4.67
N ARG A 47 1.99 17.23 3.88
CA ARG A 47 1.88 17.06 2.42
C ARG A 47 2.33 15.67 1.94
N THR A 48 2.66 14.77 2.86
CA THR A 48 3.34 13.51 2.53
C THR A 48 2.50 12.33 2.97
N VAL A 49 2.15 11.50 1.98
CA VAL A 49 1.44 10.24 2.17
C VAL A 49 2.30 9.06 1.74
N ARG A 50 2.12 7.92 2.42
CA ARG A 50 2.84 6.66 2.15
C ARG A 50 1.91 5.47 2.33
N TRP A 51 2.30 4.33 1.79
CA TRP A 51 1.59 3.06 1.98
C TRP A 51 2.50 2.07 2.70
N ARG A 52 1.91 1.21 3.55
CA ARG A 52 2.66 0.10 4.12
C ARG A 52 3.04 -0.88 3.04
N GLN A 53 4.27 -1.36 3.08
CA GLN A 53 4.71 -2.38 2.16
C GLN A 53 3.88 -3.66 2.36
N SER A 54 3.59 -4.04 3.60
CA SER A 54 2.72 -5.19 3.91
C SER A 54 1.36 -5.11 3.24
N ASP A 55 0.73 -3.92 3.21
CA ASP A 55 -0.61 -3.74 2.66
C ASP A 55 -0.60 -3.90 1.13
N ILE A 56 0.46 -3.39 0.47
CA ILE A 56 0.64 -3.54 -0.98
C ILE A 56 0.96 -4.99 -1.35
N ASP A 57 1.87 -5.62 -0.60
CA ASP A 57 2.29 -7.00 -0.85
C ASP A 57 1.13 -7.98 -0.55
N GLY A 58 0.32 -7.70 0.48
CA GLY A 58 -0.92 -8.43 0.79
C GLY A 58 -2.01 -8.23 -0.26
N TYR A 59 -2.14 -7.02 -0.83
CA TYR A 59 -3.04 -6.78 -1.97
C TYR A 59 -2.63 -7.61 -3.20
N LEU A 60 -1.32 -7.72 -3.47
CA LEU A 60 -0.78 -8.53 -4.57
C LEU A 60 -0.89 -10.05 -4.33
N GLY A 61 -0.73 -10.49 -3.08
CA GLY A 61 -0.71 -11.90 -2.68
C GLY A 61 -2.07 -12.62 -2.70
N GLY A 62 -3.15 -11.88 -2.97
CA GLY A 62 -4.51 -12.42 -3.04
C GLY A 62 -5.32 -12.02 -1.81
N LYS A 63 -6.40 -11.27 -2.06
CA LYS A 63 -7.41 -10.86 -1.08
C LYS A 63 -7.76 -12.01 -0.13
N ASN A 64 -7.25 -11.96 1.09
CA ASN A 64 -7.89 -12.54 2.27
C ASN A 64 -8.25 -11.35 3.16
N GLY A 65 -9.55 -11.06 3.17
CA GLY A 65 -10.10 -9.82 3.72
C GLY A 65 -9.74 -9.62 5.18
N ASP A 66 -9.01 -8.54 5.46
CA ASP A 66 -9.26 -7.61 6.54
C ASP A 66 -8.21 -6.49 6.40
N LEU A 67 -8.48 -5.49 5.54
CA LEU A 67 -7.71 -4.25 5.60
C LEU A 67 -8.17 -3.53 6.86
N GLY A 68 -7.49 -3.87 7.96
CA GLY A 68 -7.74 -3.44 9.33
C GLY A 68 -8.49 -2.12 9.40
N LYS A 69 -9.76 -2.21 9.80
CA LYS A 69 -10.40 -1.12 10.51
C LYS A 69 -9.64 -0.97 11.85
N PRO A 70 -9.40 0.26 12.34
CA PRO A 70 -8.66 0.47 13.58
C PRO A 70 -9.18 -0.37 14.75
#